data_AF-A0A3M7H4E1-F1
#
_entry.id   AF-A0A3M7H4E1-F1
#
_cell.length_a   1.000
_cell.length_b   1.000
_cell.length_c   1.000
_cell.angle_alpha   90.00
_cell.angle_beta   90.00
_cell.angle_gamma   90.00
#
_symmetry.space_group_name_H-M   'P 1'
#
loop_
_entity.id
_entity.type
_entity.pdbx_description
1 polymer ?
#
loop_
_entity_poly.entity_id
_entity_poly.type
_entity_poly.pdbx_seq_one_letter_code
_entity_poly.pdbx_strand_id
1 'polypeptide(L)'
;MRSPFRIADCLSQLKLTPKLAASPVHGRHMPFATRKQKIPSISRVVTCVRTETVQLQIEAFLCCFHADIIPYIVLPYLLLVLDALHIHALPAPILPACLQLPPLQLCIFVVDLGGWWAASPPLHLHLAVRLYQIMLLHLCASDTRFWLALQLGQLGSAFERLGPRLNARQPTRLAPRVQAPSENGPPAGAALGKIHSHSLNMLTRTALQRAAAAPRITLTGKQAARAASAWSQVPQGPPDAILGITEAFKKDSNPKKINLGVGAYRDDAGKPYVLPSVQQAEQTVVQKNLDKEYAGITGVPDFTKAAALLAYGPDSAPLKENRICITQSISGTGALRIGGAFLQRFYPGAKAIYIPTPSWANHKAVFTDSGLEVKQYRYYNKDTIGLDFDGMVEDIKKMPKGSIVLLHACAHNPTGVDPTEAQWKAISDAVKEGEHYPFFDMAYQGFASGDTNKDAFALRYFLKEGHLPCLAQSFAKNMGLYGERVGAFSIVTASEEEKARVDSQLKILVRPLYSNPPVHGARIASTILNDSGLNQQWLGEVKGMADRIIQMRALLKANLEKLGSKHTWDHITDQIGMFAYTGLTADQMTKLAEEHSVYATKDGRISVAGITSENVGRLAEAIYKVTG
;
A
#
# COMPACT_ATOMS: atom_id res chain seq x y z
N MET A 1 -48.63 -16.11 -22.06
CA MET A 1 -48.14 -15.90 -23.44
C MET A 1 -48.00 -14.40 -23.67
N ARG A 2 -46.99 -13.92 -24.42
CA ARG A 2 -46.69 -12.48 -24.61
C ARG A 2 -47.09 -12.02 -26.02
N SER A 3 -47.52 -10.76 -26.14
CA SER A 3 -47.63 -10.00 -27.40
C SER A 3 -47.24 -8.52 -27.10
N PRO A 4 -46.67 -7.74 -28.05
CA PRO A 4 -45.59 -6.81 -27.68
C PRO A 4 -45.90 -5.30 -27.71
N PHE A 5 -44.92 -4.56 -27.18
CA PHE A 5 -44.69 -3.12 -27.28
C PHE A 5 -45.05 -2.47 -28.63
N ARG A 6 -45.67 -1.28 -28.57
CA ARG A 6 -45.18 -0.05 -29.21
C ARG A 6 -45.45 1.15 -28.28
N ILE A 7 -44.44 1.98 -28.03
CA ILE A 7 -44.60 3.30 -27.39
C ILE A 7 -44.26 4.35 -28.44
N ALA A 8 -45.22 5.21 -28.72
CA ALA A 8 -45.05 6.48 -29.42
C ALA A 8 -45.83 7.54 -28.62
N ASP A 9 -45.31 8.76 -28.61
CA ASP A 9 -45.92 10.01 -28.17
C ASP A 9 -46.49 10.10 -26.73
N CYS A 10 -45.80 10.90 -25.91
CA CYS A 10 -46.48 11.93 -25.09
C CYS A 10 -45.50 13.01 -24.59
N LEU A 11 -45.47 14.14 -25.29
CA LEU A 11 -45.13 15.43 -24.69
C LEU A 11 -46.40 16.06 -24.13
N SER A 12 -46.55 16.14 -22.82
CA SER A 12 -47.12 17.28 -22.09
C SER A 12 -47.41 16.93 -20.63
N GLN A 13 -46.81 17.68 -19.71
CA GLN A 13 -47.33 18.13 -18.40
C GLN A 13 -46.16 18.44 -17.45
N LEU A 14 -45.91 19.73 -17.19
CA LEU A 14 -46.20 20.33 -15.88
C LEU A 14 -45.84 21.83 -15.89
N LYS A 15 -46.68 22.62 -15.22
CA LYS A 15 -46.51 24.07 -15.02
C LYS A 15 -45.74 24.31 -13.71
N LEU A 16 -45.02 25.43 -13.60
CA LEU A 16 -45.21 26.43 -12.52
C LEU A 16 -44.31 27.67 -12.69
N THR A 17 -44.67 28.75 -11.99
CA THR A 17 -44.34 30.16 -12.28
C THR A 17 -43.16 30.75 -11.47
N PRO A 18 -42.47 31.80 -11.98
CA PRO A 18 -41.58 32.66 -11.18
C PRO A 18 -42.31 33.84 -10.51
N LYS A 19 -41.73 34.39 -9.44
CA LYS A 19 -42.17 35.60 -8.70
C LYS A 19 -40.96 36.50 -8.38
N LEU A 20 -41.26 37.75 -8.00
CA LEU A 20 -40.38 38.87 -7.60
C LEU A 20 -39.97 39.76 -8.81
N ALA A 21 -40.60 40.90 -9.09
CA ALA A 21 -40.91 42.12 -8.30
C ALA A 21 -39.80 43.18 -8.40
N ALA A 22 -40.20 44.43 -8.67
CA ALA A 22 -39.31 45.53 -9.06
C ALA A 22 -39.38 46.71 -8.06
N SER A 23 -38.36 47.56 -8.08
CA SER A 23 -38.44 48.98 -7.69
C SER A 23 -37.36 49.82 -8.38
N PRO A 24 -37.59 51.11 -8.71
CA PRO A 24 -36.72 51.88 -9.60
C PRO A 24 -36.04 53.10 -8.93
N VAL A 25 -34.79 53.43 -9.34
CA VAL A 25 -34.21 54.79 -9.11
C VAL A 25 -33.37 55.24 -10.32
N HIS A 26 -33.46 56.55 -10.56
CA HIS A 26 -32.88 57.45 -11.58
C HIS A 26 -31.66 57.06 -12.43
N GLY A 27 -31.74 57.47 -13.70
CA GLY A 27 -30.68 57.34 -14.70
C GLY A 27 -29.73 58.54 -14.82
N ARG A 28 -28.91 58.51 -15.89
CA ARG A 28 -28.27 59.66 -16.57
C ARG A 28 -27.71 59.25 -17.95
N HIS A 29 -27.91 60.12 -18.94
CA HIS A 29 -27.17 60.34 -20.21
C HIS A 29 -26.82 59.20 -21.20
N MET A 30 -27.43 59.33 -22.39
CA MET A 30 -26.93 58.97 -23.75
C MET A 30 -25.81 59.96 -24.23
N PRO A 31 -25.27 59.94 -25.49
CA PRO A 31 -25.41 58.98 -26.64
C PRO A 31 -24.07 58.61 -27.37
N PHE A 32 -24.19 57.95 -28.54
CA PHE A 32 -23.22 57.83 -29.67
C PHE A 32 -22.03 56.85 -29.51
N ALA A 33 -21.52 56.18 -30.57
CA ALA A 33 -21.89 56.17 -32.00
C ALA A 33 -21.67 54.78 -32.66
N THR A 34 -22.35 54.55 -33.79
CA THR A 34 -22.12 53.40 -34.68
C THR A 34 -20.81 53.49 -35.46
N ARG A 35 -20.02 52.42 -35.49
CA ARG A 35 -19.11 52.11 -36.61
C ARG A 35 -19.16 50.63 -36.97
N LYS A 36 -19.61 50.34 -38.20
CA LYS A 36 -19.36 49.03 -38.84
C LYS A 36 -17.89 48.96 -39.24
N GLN A 37 -17.15 47.98 -38.76
CA GLN A 37 -15.89 47.55 -39.37
C GLN A 37 -15.90 46.03 -39.56
N LYS A 38 -15.32 45.58 -40.68
CA LYS A 38 -15.40 44.21 -41.17
C LYS A 38 -14.63 43.25 -40.26
N ILE A 39 -15.22 42.10 -39.94
CA ILE A 39 -14.53 40.96 -39.30
C ILE A 39 -13.63 40.30 -40.35
N PRO A 40 -12.30 40.21 -40.16
CA PRO A 40 -11.44 39.30 -40.91
C PRO A 40 -11.59 37.87 -40.37
N SER A 41 -11.38 36.87 -41.22
CA SER A 41 -11.52 35.45 -40.85
C SER A 41 -10.57 35.03 -39.72
N ILE A 42 -11.11 34.30 -38.74
CA ILE A 42 -10.34 33.71 -37.64
C ILE A 42 -9.56 32.49 -38.15
N SER A 43 -8.34 32.72 -38.67
CA SER A 43 -7.37 31.63 -38.89
C SER A 43 -5.89 32.01 -38.75
N ARG A 44 -5.55 33.26 -38.37
CA ARG A 44 -4.14 33.74 -38.32
C ARG A 44 -3.61 34.28 -36.99
N VAL A 45 -4.41 34.28 -35.91
CA VAL A 45 -3.99 34.88 -34.61
C VAL A 45 -3.43 33.85 -33.60
N VAL A 46 -3.68 32.55 -33.80
CA VAL A 46 -3.28 31.50 -32.83
C VAL A 46 -1.78 31.13 -32.90
N THR A 47 -1.11 31.41 -34.02
CA THR A 47 0.28 30.96 -34.26
C THR A 47 1.33 31.85 -33.58
N CYS A 48 1.14 33.17 -33.55
CA CYS A 48 2.16 34.13 -33.12
C CYS A 48 2.43 34.09 -31.60
N VAL A 49 1.38 33.89 -30.79
CA VAL A 49 1.46 33.92 -29.32
C VAL A 49 2.25 32.71 -28.77
N ARG A 50 2.32 31.59 -29.50
CA ARG A 50 3.05 30.40 -29.06
C ARG A 50 4.57 30.51 -29.25
N THR A 51 5.03 31.22 -30.28
CA THR A 51 6.48 31.34 -30.58
C THR A 51 7.21 32.22 -29.57
N GLU A 52 6.68 33.42 -29.27
CA GLU A 52 7.32 34.34 -28.31
C GLU A 52 7.37 33.76 -26.89
N THR A 53 6.30 33.09 -26.46
CA THR A 53 6.23 32.45 -25.13
C THR A 53 7.25 31.32 -24.96
N VAL A 54 7.50 30.53 -26.01
CA VAL A 54 8.51 29.46 -25.98
C VAL A 54 9.93 30.05 -26.00
N GLN A 55 10.15 31.11 -26.77
CA GLN A 55 11.46 31.76 -26.89
C GLN A 55 11.91 32.41 -25.56
N LEU A 56 11.00 33.12 -24.88
CA LEU A 56 11.21 33.66 -23.53
C LEU A 56 11.50 32.59 -22.46
N GLN A 57 10.86 31.41 -22.55
CA GLN A 57 11.13 30.31 -21.63
C GLN A 57 12.49 29.65 -21.89
N ILE A 58 12.96 29.60 -23.14
CA ILE A 58 14.26 29.05 -23.51
C ILE A 58 15.39 29.99 -23.06
N GLU A 59 15.26 31.30 -23.26
CA GLU A 59 16.24 32.29 -22.78
C GLU A 59 16.41 32.24 -21.25
N ALA A 60 15.29 32.14 -20.51
CA ALA A 60 15.32 31.99 -19.06
C ALA A 60 15.99 30.67 -18.59
N PHE A 61 15.80 29.57 -19.33
CA PHE A 61 16.36 28.26 -18.98
C PHE A 61 17.87 28.16 -19.29
N LEU A 62 18.34 28.81 -20.37
CA LEU A 62 19.75 28.78 -20.79
C LEU A 62 20.65 29.69 -19.95
N CYS A 63 20.12 30.75 -19.32
CA CYS A 63 20.87 31.54 -18.34
C CYS A 63 21.34 30.75 -17.10
N CYS A 64 20.82 29.54 -16.87
CA CYS A 64 21.16 28.72 -15.71
C CYS A 64 22.40 27.82 -15.87
N PHE A 65 23.02 27.75 -17.06
CA PHE A 65 24.17 26.86 -17.32
C PHE A 65 25.47 27.65 -17.56
N HIS A 66 26.58 27.21 -16.93
CA HIS A 66 27.90 27.78 -17.15
C HIS A 66 28.43 27.45 -18.57
N ALA A 67 29.00 28.45 -19.24
CA ALA A 67 29.42 28.39 -20.64
C ALA A 67 30.47 27.31 -20.96
N ASP A 68 31.28 26.92 -19.96
CA ASP A 68 32.46 26.07 -20.15
C ASP A 68 32.15 24.57 -20.37
N ILE A 69 30.92 24.13 -20.11
CA ILE A 69 30.52 22.70 -20.15
C ILE A 69 29.98 22.29 -21.52
N ILE A 70 29.39 23.22 -22.27
CA ILE A 70 28.65 22.97 -23.52
C ILE A 70 29.53 22.28 -24.60
N PRO A 71 30.79 22.68 -24.86
CA PRO A 71 31.60 22.06 -25.92
C PRO A 71 31.85 20.55 -25.71
N TYR A 72 31.99 20.13 -24.46
CA TYR A 72 32.35 18.75 -24.09
C TYR A 72 31.18 17.76 -24.18
N ILE A 73 29.94 18.25 -24.17
CA ILE A 73 28.73 17.41 -24.29
C ILE A 73 28.22 17.38 -25.73
N VAL A 74 28.23 18.52 -26.41
CA VAL A 74 27.61 18.65 -27.75
C VAL A 74 28.48 18.02 -28.86
N LEU A 75 29.80 18.21 -28.81
CA LEU A 75 30.69 17.75 -29.89
C LEU A 75 30.75 16.21 -30.05
N PRO A 76 30.83 15.40 -28.98
CA PRO A 76 30.80 13.93 -29.11
C PRO A 76 29.46 13.41 -29.65
N TYR A 77 28.35 14.03 -29.25
CA TYR A 77 27.01 13.65 -29.73
C TYR A 77 26.78 14.00 -31.20
N LEU A 78 27.28 15.15 -31.66
CA LEU A 78 27.20 15.53 -33.07
C LEU A 78 27.95 14.53 -33.97
N LEU A 79 29.14 14.08 -33.53
CA LEU A 79 29.91 13.05 -34.23
C LEU A 79 29.17 11.70 -34.26
N LEU A 80 28.58 11.27 -33.14
CA LEU A 80 27.79 10.05 -33.04
C LEU A 80 26.56 10.04 -33.95
N VAL A 81 25.89 11.18 -34.11
CA VAL A 81 24.74 11.33 -35.02
C VAL A 81 25.17 11.30 -36.50
N LEU A 82 26.30 11.92 -36.85
CA LEU A 82 26.81 11.89 -38.23
C LEU A 82 27.25 10.48 -38.66
N ASP A 83 27.87 9.72 -37.75
CA ASP A 83 28.32 8.35 -38.00
C ASP A 83 27.12 7.38 -38.15
N ALA A 84 26.10 7.54 -37.30
CA ALA A 84 24.84 6.80 -37.37
C ALA A 84 24.00 7.10 -38.63
N LEU A 85 24.30 8.19 -39.35
CA LEU A 85 23.69 8.57 -40.63
C LEU A 85 24.59 8.25 -41.85
N HIS A 86 25.77 7.67 -41.63
CA HIS A 86 26.77 7.33 -42.67
C HIS A 86 27.22 8.53 -43.54
N ILE A 87 27.25 9.73 -42.96
CA ILE A 87 27.69 10.96 -43.65
C ILE A 87 29.20 11.14 -43.44
N HIS A 88 30.01 10.47 -44.26
CA HIS A 88 31.48 10.43 -44.08
C HIS A 88 32.27 11.57 -44.76
N ALA A 89 31.60 12.60 -45.31
CA ALA A 89 32.27 13.79 -45.83
C ALA A 89 31.39 15.04 -45.71
N LEU A 90 31.79 15.97 -44.82
CA LEU A 90 31.39 17.37 -44.90
C LEU A 90 32.40 18.13 -45.77
N PRO A 91 31.97 19.11 -46.60
CA PRO A 91 32.91 20.00 -47.28
C PRO A 91 33.81 20.73 -46.28
N ALA A 92 35.08 20.91 -46.64
CA ALA A 92 36.13 21.35 -45.73
C ALA A 92 35.95 22.71 -44.98
N PRO A 93 35.17 23.72 -45.43
CA PRO A 93 35.14 25.01 -44.73
C PRO A 93 34.21 25.06 -43.50
N ILE A 94 33.41 24.03 -43.22
CA ILE A 94 32.39 24.10 -42.15
C ILE A 94 33.00 23.88 -40.75
N LEU A 95 33.90 22.91 -40.61
CA LEU A 95 34.43 22.50 -39.29
C LEU A 95 35.25 23.61 -38.57
N PRO A 96 36.07 24.42 -39.24
CA PRO A 96 36.79 25.53 -38.59
C PRO A 96 35.86 26.68 -38.13
N ALA A 97 34.76 26.91 -38.84
CA ALA A 97 33.82 28.00 -38.52
C ALA A 97 33.02 27.72 -37.25
N CYS A 98 32.54 26.48 -37.06
CA CYS A 98 31.80 26.08 -35.86
C CYS A 98 32.61 26.20 -34.56
N LEU A 99 33.95 26.15 -34.63
CA LEU A 99 34.83 26.28 -33.45
C LEU A 99 35.13 27.74 -33.06
N GLN A 100 34.69 28.73 -33.84
CA GLN A 100 34.93 30.16 -33.56
C GLN A 100 33.66 30.96 -33.26
N LEU A 101 32.47 30.35 -33.35
CA LEU A 101 31.21 31.02 -33.02
C LEU A 101 30.96 31.03 -31.50
N PRO A 102 30.55 32.17 -30.89
CA PRO A 102 30.11 32.19 -29.50
C PRO A 102 28.89 31.27 -29.29
N PRO A 103 28.70 30.69 -28.09
CA PRO A 103 27.77 29.57 -27.87
C PRO A 103 26.33 29.82 -28.35
N LEU A 104 25.85 31.06 -28.23
CA LEU A 104 24.51 31.46 -28.67
C LEU A 104 24.32 31.31 -30.19
N GLN A 105 25.34 31.66 -30.98
CA GLN A 105 25.29 31.55 -32.45
C GLN A 105 25.43 30.10 -32.92
N LEU A 106 26.16 29.27 -32.18
CA LEU A 106 26.24 27.83 -32.46
C LEU A 106 24.86 27.15 -32.27
N CYS A 107 24.12 27.54 -31.23
CA CYS A 107 22.75 27.07 -31.01
C CYS A 107 21.79 27.52 -32.12
N ILE A 108 21.87 28.77 -32.58
CA ILE A 108 21.05 29.28 -33.70
C ILE A 108 21.34 28.49 -34.99
N PHE A 109 22.61 28.21 -35.30
CA PHE A 109 23.00 27.43 -36.48
C PHE A 109 22.43 26.00 -36.47
N VAL A 110 22.35 25.36 -35.30
CA VAL A 110 21.72 24.04 -35.11
C VAL A 110 20.19 24.11 -35.28
N VAL A 111 19.55 25.20 -34.86
CA VAL A 111 18.10 25.42 -35.05
C VAL A 111 17.76 25.64 -36.52
N ASP A 112 18.54 26.41 -37.27
CA ASP A 112 18.34 26.62 -38.72
C ASP A 112 18.56 25.32 -39.53
N LEU A 113 19.53 24.49 -39.14
CA LEU A 113 19.68 23.12 -39.69
C LEU A 113 18.45 22.24 -39.43
N GLY A 114 17.83 22.37 -38.25
CA GLY A 114 16.54 21.72 -37.94
C GLY A 114 15.39 22.23 -38.81
N GLY A 115 15.38 23.54 -39.13
CA GLY A 115 14.45 24.15 -40.07
C GLY A 115 14.60 23.59 -41.49
N TRP A 116 15.83 23.37 -41.95
CA TRP A 116 16.12 22.74 -43.25
C TRP A 116 15.65 21.28 -43.33
N TRP A 117 15.78 20.51 -42.23
CA TRP A 117 15.33 19.11 -42.17
C TRP A 117 13.80 18.94 -42.13
N ALA A 118 13.06 19.96 -41.71
CA ALA A 118 11.60 19.91 -41.63
C ALA A 118 10.87 19.83 -43.01
N ALA A 119 11.61 19.99 -44.11
CA ALA A 119 11.09 19.89 -45.48
C ALA A 119 11.14 18.46 -46.10
N SER A 120 11.52 17.44 -45.32
CA SER A 120 11.72 16.04 -45.77
C SER A 120 10.63 15.07 -45.27
N PRO A 121 10.42 13.90 -45.93
CA PRO A 121 9.24 13.05 -45.72
C PRO A 121 9.05 12.50 -44.29
N PRO A 122 7.81 12.11 -43.91
CA PRO A 122 7.33 12.08 -42.52
C PRO A 122 8.04 11.11 -41.55
N LEU A 123 8.87 10.20 -42.05
CA LEU A 123 9.64 9.28 -41.21
C LEU A 123 10.70 10.01 -40.36
N HIS A 124 11.31 11.07 -40.91
CA HIS A 124 12.37 11.82 -40.22
C HIS A 124 11.83 12.70 -39.07
N LEU A 125 10.63 13.25 -39.21
CA LEU A 125 10.00 14.09 -38.18
C LEU A 125 9.69 13.28 -36.90
N HIS A 126 9.24 12.03 -37.05
CA HIS A 126 9.00 11.13 -35.92
C HIS A 126 10.30 10.78 -35.16
N LEU A 127 11.39 10.56 -35.90
CA LEU A 127 12.69 10.25 -35.29
C LEU A 127 13.28 11.47 -34.57
N ALA A 128 13.20 12.66 -35.19
CA ALA A 128 13.64 13.92 -34.58
C ALA A 128 12.88 14.25 -33.29
N VAL A 129 11.55 14.10 -33.27
CA VAL A 129 10.74 14.32 -32.05
C VAL A 129 11.08 13.30 -30.96
N ARG A 130 11.32 12.03 -31.31
CA ARG A 130 11.75 11.01 -30.34
C ARG A 130 13.13 11.32 -29.75
N LEU A 131 14.10 11.71 -30.58
CA LEU A 131 15.45 12.07 -30.13
C LEU A 131 15.43 13.33 -29.24
N TYR A 132 14.63 14.34 -29.58
CA TYR A 132 14.43 15.53 -28.76
C TYR A 132 13.81 15.20 -27.38
N GLN A 133 12.82 14.31 -27.34
CA GLN A 133 12.24 13.81 -26.09
C GLN A 133 13.26 13.02 -25.24
N ILE A 134 14.10 12.19 -25.86
CA ILE A 134 15.17 11.45 -25.16
C ILE A 134 16.22 12.40 -24.59
N MET A 135 16.58 13.46 -25.32
CA MET A 135 17.52 14.49 -24.88
C MET A 135 16.97 15.28 -23.68
N LEU A 136 15.70 15.68 -23.72
CA LEU A 136 15.02 16.31 -22.58
C LEU A 136 14.95 15.38 -21.35
N LEU A 137 14.64 14.09 -21.55
CA LEU A 137 14.62 13.11 -20.47
C LEU A 137 16.01 12.91 -19.83
N HIS A 138 17.10 12.96 -20.61
CA HIS A 138 18.45 12.86 -20.08
C HIS A 138 18.92 14.14 -19.38
N LEU A 139 18.55 15.32 -19.89
CA LEU A 139 18.81 16.61 -19.23
C LEU A 139 18.04 16.77 -17.90
N CYS A 140 16.85 16.16 -17.78
CA CYS A 140 16.13 16.09 -16.49
C CYS A 140 16.67 15.00 -15.55
N ALA A 141 17.43 14.02 -16.04
CA ALA A 141 17.92 12.88 -15.26
C ALA A 141 19.34 13.08 -14.68
N SER A 142 20.00 14.20 -14.97
CA SER A 142 21.34 14.52 -14.45
C SER A 142 21.33 15.09 -13.02
N ASP A 143 20.67 14.42 -12.08
CA ASP A 143 21.01 14.52 -10.66
C ASP A 143 21.86 13.30 -10.27
N THR A 144 23.10 13.56 -9.84
CA THR A 144 24.19 12.58 -9.91
C THR A 144 24.40 11.85 -8.59
N ARG A 145 23.83 10.63 -8.49
CA ARG A 145 24.38 9.61 -7.57
C ARG A 145 24.08 8.13 -7.84
N PHE A 146 23.39 7.76 -8.93
CA PHE A 146 22.97 6.36 -9.15
C PHE A 146 23.78 5.55 -10.19
N TRP A 147 24.51 6.21 -11.09
CA TRP A 147 25.07 5.54 -12.29
C TRP A 147 26.40 4.79 -12.12
N LEU A 148 27.21 5.09 -11.09
CA LEU A 148 28.52 4.44 -10.91
C LEU A 148 28.40 2.97 -10.45
N ALA A 149 27.26 2.57 -9.87
CA ALA A 149 27.00 1.19 -9.45
C ALA A 149 26.60 0.27 -10.60
N LEU A 150 25.95 0.79 -11.66
CA LEU A 150 25.45 -0.03 -12.76
C LEU A 150 26.58 -0.47 -13.72
N GLN A 151 27.55 0.40 -14.01
CA GLN A 151 28.62 0.07 -14.98
C GLN A 151 29.62 -0.96 -14.45
N LEU A 152 29.90 -1.00 -13.14
CA LEU A 152 30.75 -2.04 -12.55
C LEU A 152 30.10 -3.43 -12.54
N GLY A 153 28.77 -3.50 -12.52
CA GLY A 153 28.03 -4.77 -12.60
C GLY A 153 28.02 -5.38 -14.02
N GLN A 154 27.93 -4.55 -15.06
CA GLN A 154 27.80 -5.04 -16.45
C GLN A 154 29.14 -5.37 -17.13
N LEU A 155 30.25 -4.74 -16.71
CA LEU A 155 31.59 -5.09 -17.20
C LEU A 155 32.04 -6.49 -16.76
N GLY A 156 31.53 -7.01 -15.64
CA GLY A 156 31.84 -8.38 -15.19
C GLY A 156 31.32 -9.48 -16.13
N SER A 157 30.20 -9.24 -16.83
CA SER A 157 29.59 -10.21 -17.76
C SER A 157 30.13 -10.20 -19.19
N ALA A 158 31.07 -9.31 -19.51
CA ALA A 158 31.62 -9.14 -20.86
C ALA A 158 32.94 -9.91 -21.10
N PHE A 159 33.66 -10.32 -20.05
CA PHE A 159 34.99 -10.92 -20.18
C PHE A 159 35.02 -12.45 -20.36
N GLU A 160 33.88 -13.15 -20.23
CA GLU A 160 33.82 -14.63 -20.36
C GLU A 160 33.58 -15.15 -21.80
N ARG A 161 33.60 -14.29 -22.83
CA ARG A 161 33.35 -14.70 -24.23
C ARG A 161 34.52 -14.57 -25.19
N LEU A 162 35.75 -14.53 -24.67
CA LEU A 162 36.99 -14.71 -25.42
C LEU A 162 37.97 -15.58 -24.62
N GLY A 163 38.32 -16.76 -25.14
CA GLY A 163 39.47 -17.55 -24.68
C GLY A 163 40.31 -18.02 -25.86
N PRO A 164 41.36 -18.84 -25.67
CA PRO A 164 42.07 -19.17 -24.44
C PRO A 164 43.57 -18.80 -24.50
N ARG A 165 44.29 -18.77 -23.36
CA ARG A 165 45.71 -19.21 -23.15
C ARG A 165 46.33 -18.60 -21.88
N LEU A 166 47.33 -19.31 -21.34
CA LEU A 166 48.34 -18.93 -20.31
C LEU A 166 48.02 -19.11 -18.81
N ASN A 167 48.59 -20.21 -18.28
CA ASN A 167 49.37 -20.31 -17.03
C ASN A 167 48.67 -20.21 -15.65
N ALA A 168 48.26 -21.39 -15.19
CA ALA A 168 48.61 -22.01 -13.90
C ALA A 168 49.29 -21.15 -12.80
N ARG A 169 48.63 -21.08 -11.64
CA ARG A 169 49.18 -21.45 -10.31
C ARG A 169 48.05 -21.60 -9.28
N GLN A 170 48.12 -22.64 -8.44
CA GLN A 170 47.21 -22.85 -7.30
C GLN A 170 47.52 -21.86 -6.16
N PRO A 171 46.57 -21.68 -5.23
CA PRO A 171 46.92 -21.78 -3.82
C PRO A 171 46.06 -22.78 -3.04
N THR A 172 46.67 -23.36 -2.01
CA THR A 172 46.18 -24.43 -1.15
C THR A 172 45.12 -23.99 -0.13
N ARG A 173 44.25 -24.92 0.26
CA ARG A 173 43.36 -24.77 1.43
C ARG A 173 44.18 -24.85 2.72
N LEU A 174 43.86 -24.01 3.71
CA LEU A 174 44.18 -24.21 5.11
C LEU A 174 42.91 -24.10 5.94
N ALA A 175 42.66 -25.11 6.79
CA ALA A 175 41.58 -25.13 7.77
C ALA A 175 42.16 -24.88 9.17
N PRO A 176 41.48 -24.13 10.06
CA PRO A 176 41.87 -24.04 11.46
C PRO A 176 41.34 -25.25 12.25
N ARG A 177 42.21 -25.81 13.09
CA ARG A 177 41.92 -26.94 13.98
C ARG A 177 41.33 -26.42 15.29
N VAL A 178 40.31 -27.11 15.83
CA VAL A 178 39.76 -26.83 17.16
C VAL A 178 40.66 -27.43 18.24
N GLN A 179 40.92 -26.70 19.31
CA GLN A 179 41.32 -27.26 20.61
C GLN A 179 40.94 -26.30 21.74
N ALA A 180 40.29 -26.85 22.78
CA ALA A 180 39.98 -26.17 24.03
C ALA A 180 41.03 -26.50 25.10
N PRO A 181 41.02 -25.78 26.24
CA PRO A 181 41.26 -26.42 27.52
C PRO A 181 40.20 -26.08 28.59
N SER A 182 40.27 -26.81 29.70
CA SER A 182 39.22 -27.02 30.71
C SER A 182 39.34 -26.14 31.97
N GLU A 183 38.18 -25.88 32.58
CA GLU A 183 37.83 -25.81 34.02
C GLU A 183 38.92 -25.51 35.09
N ASN A 184 38.67 -24.51 35.95
CA ASN A 184 38.31 -24.72 37.38
C ASN A 184 38.19 -23.40 38.21
N GLY A 185 37.16 -23.31 39.07
CA GLY A 185 37.23 -22.69 40.42
C GLY A 185 37.13 -21.14 40.62
N PRO A 186 36.18 -20.63 41.44
CA PRO A 186 36.09 -19.22 41.92
C PRO A 186 36.59 -19.11 43.41
N PRO A 187 36.36 -18.02 44.22
CA PRO A 187 35.67 -16.74 43.98
C PRO A 187 36.31 -15.44 44.58
N ALA A 188 35.61 -14.31 44.37
CA ALA A 188 35.54 -13.09 45.22
C ALA A 188 36.70 -12.06 45.28
N GLY A 189 36.36 -10.77 45.47
CA GLY A 189 37.31 -9.73 45.93
C GLY A 189 37.16 -8.34 45.27
N ALA A 190 36.77 -7.34 46.06
CA ALA A 190 36.37 -6.00 45.64
C ALA A 190 37.50 -4.96 45.37
N ALA A 191 37.13 -3.92 44.60
CA ALA A 191 37.41 -2.49 44.82
C ALA A 191 38.80 -1.83 44.55
N LEU A 192 38.71 -0.67 43.86
CA LEU A 192 39.43 0.61 44.06
C LEU A 192 40.97 0.70 43.93
N GLY A 193 41.44 1.69 43.14
CA GLY A 193 42.80 2.25 43.28
C GLY A 193 43.32 3.01 42.05
N LYS A 194 43.37 4.35 42.13
CA LYS A 194 44.16 5.20 41.19
C LYS A 194 45.63 5.21 41.63
N ILE A 195 46.55 5.58 40.72
CA ILE A 195 47.48 6.75 40.87
C ILE A 195 48.42 6.88 39.65
N HIS A 196 48.82 8.12 39.33
CA HIS A 196 49.79 8.49 38.29
C HIS A 196 51.24 8.36 38.76
N SER A 197 52.18 8.25 37.81
CA SER A 197 53.51 8.86 37.95
C SER A 197 54.02 9.44 36.61
N HIS A 198 54.40 10.72 36.64
CA HIS A 198 55.32 11.34 35.68
C HIS A 198 56.73 11.25 36.26
N SER A 199 57.77 11.21 35.42
CA SER A 199 58.84 12.25 35.42
C SER A 199 59.94 12.02 34.39
N LEU A 200 60.48 13.14 33.94
CA LEU A 200 61.55 13.45 32.98
C LEU A 200 62.81 12.56 32.99
N ASN A 201 63.52 12.59 31.87
CA ASN A 201 64.97 12.79 31.85
C ASN A 201 65.39 13.72 30.68
N MET A 202 66.52 14.42 30.81
CA MET A 202 66.90 15.60 30.01
C MET A 202 68.36 15.52 29.55
N LEU A 203 68.72 16.26 28.48
CA LEU A 203 70.10 16.66 28.07
C LEU A 203 71.05 15.50 27.65
N THR A 204 71.79 15.53 26.53
CA THR A 204 72.31 16.59 25.63
C THR A 204 72.35 16.05 24.16
N ARG A 205 72.95 16.64 23.09
CA ARG A 205 73.92 17.74 22.90
C ARG A 205 73.76 18.42 21.50
N THR A 206 74.71 19.30 21.21
CA THR A 206 75.09 20.03 19.97
C THR A 206 75.37 19.18 18.71
N ALA A 207 75.50 19.71 17.48
CA ALA A 207 75.03 20.94 16.80
C ALA A 207 75.63 20.93 15.37
N LEU A 208 74.84 21.20 14.32
CA LEU A 208 75.40 21.51 12.98
C LEU A 208 74.43 22.38 12.17
N GLN A 209 75.03 23.27 11.38
CA GLN A 209 74.50 24.55 10.93
C GLN A 209 73.46 24.48 9.79
N ARG A 210 72.52 25.44 9.86
CA ARG A 210 71.96 26.25 8.76
C ARG A 210 71.94 25.65 7.33
N ALA A 211 70.73 25.36 6.84
CA ALA A 211 70.38 25.54 5.42
C ALA A 211 68.89 25.91 5.27
N ALA A 212 68.60 26.84 4.35
CA ALA A 212 67.28 27.17 3.77
C ALA A 212 66.06 27.31 4.71
N ALA A 213 65.77 28.55 5.12
CA ALA A 213 64.42 28.93 5.53
C ALA A 213 63.50 29.02 4.29
N ALA A 214 62.82 27.93 3.96
CA ALA A 214 61.68 27.94 3.05
C ALA A 214 60.38 27.94 3.86
N PRO A 215 59.38 28.78 3.55
CA PRO A 215 58.09 28.71 4.23
C PRO A 215 57.40 27.41 3.83
N ARG A 216 57.40 26.42 4.73
CA ARG A 216 56.46 25.31 4.63
C ARG A 216 55.07 25.91 4.73
N ILE A 217 54.38 26.02 3.59
CA ILE A 217 52.93 26.14 3.56
C ILE A 217 52.41 24.87 4.22
N THR A 218 52.10 24.96 5.51
CA THR A 218 51.33 23.94 6.20
C THR A 218 49.95 23.97 5.58
N LEU A 219 49.76 23.18 4.53
CA LEU A 219 48.44 22.78 4.08
C LEU A 219 47.79 22.12 5.31
N THR A 220 47.03 22.91 6.05
CA THR A 220 46.05 22.42 7.00
C THR A 220 45.05 21.66 6.15
N GLY A 221 45.35 20.37 5.96
CA GLY A 221 44.44 19.44 5.35
C GLY A 221 43.18 19.49 6.18
N LYS A 222 42.19 20.28 5.72
CA LYS A 222 40.82 20.17 6.17
C LYS A 222 40.49 18.71 5.90
N GLN A 223 40.58 17.88 6.94
CA GLN A 223 39.90 16.61 6.94
C GLN A 223 38.45 16.98 6.70
N ALA A 224 38.02 16.81 5.45
CA ALA A 224 36.64 16.96 5.07
C ALA A 224 35.93 15.85 5.82
N ALA A 225 35.49 16.17 7.04
CA ALA A 225 34.57 15.35 7.80
C ALA A 225 33.38 15.17 6.88
N ARG A 226 33.34 14.00 6.21
CA ARG A 226 32.23 13.66 5.33
C ARG A 226 31.00 13.72 6.22
N ALA A 227 30.17 14.74 6.01
CA ALA A 227 28.95 14.91 6.77
C ALA A 227 28.23 13.57 6.73
N ALA A 228 28.01 12.97 7.90
CA ALA A 228 27.35 11.69 7.96
C ALA A 228 26.01 11.81 7.24
N SER A 229 25.66 10.81 6.42
CA SER A 229 24.36 10.82 5.74
C SER A 229 23.25 11.08 6.75
N ALA A 230 22.27 11.92 6.40
CA ALA A 230 21.08 12.16 7.22
C ALA A 230 20.39 10.83 7.63
N TRP A 231 20.61 9.77 6.85
CA TRP A 231 20.04 8.44 7.03
C TRP A 231 21.00 7.44 7.70
N SER A 232 22.20 7.85 8.09
CA SER A 232 23.27 6.96 8.60
C SER A 232 22.94 6.24 9.91
N GLN A 233 21.94 6.73 10.65
CA GLN A 233 21.46 6.14 11.92
C GLN A 233 20.06 5.52 11.78
N VAL A 234 19.50 5.42 10.57
CA VAL A 234 18.20 4.76 10.36
C VAL A 234 18.40 3.25 10.53
N PRO A 235 17.76 2.60 11.52
CA PRO A 235 17.91 1.17 11.73
C PRO A 235 17.19 0.38 10.64
N GLN A 236 17.73 -0.79 10.30
CA GLN A 236 17.04 -1.77 9.46
C GLN A 236 15.78 -2.24 10.20
N GLY A 237 14.61 -2.01 9.60
CA GLY A 237 13.34 -2.51 10.15
C GLY A 237 13.30 -4.04 10.18
N PRO A 238 12.61 -4.65 11.18
CA PRO A 238 12.49 -6.10 11.26
C PRO A 238 11.72 -6.65 10.04
N PRO A 239 12.06 -7.85 9.54
CA PRO A 239 11.33 -8.47 8.43
C PRO A 239 9.90 -8.82 8.86
N ASP A 240 8.94 -8.60 7.96
CA ASP A 240 7.55 -9.03 8.18
C ASP A 240 7.48 -10.57 8.19
N ALA A 241 6.88 -11.11 9.25
CA ALA A 241 6.81 -12.54 9.50
C ALA A 241 6.01 -13.32 8.44
N ILE A 242 5.11 -12.67 7.70
CA ILE A 242 4.31 -13.26 6.61
C ILE A 242 5.05 -13.16 5.27
N LEU A 243 5.77 -12.06 5.02
CA LEU A 243 6.59 -11.90 3.81
C LEU A 243 7.71 -12.93 3.74
N GLY A 244 8.43 -13.18 4.85
CA GLY A 244 9.50 -14.18 4.90
C GLY A 244 9.06 -15.60 4.51
N ILE A 245 7.82 -15.99 4.88
CA ILE A 245 7.22 -17.28 4.50
C ILE A 245 6.98 -17.35 2.99
N THR A 246 6.51 -16.25 2.40
CA THR A 246 6.26 -16.18 0.95
C THR A 246 7.57 -16.21 0.15
N GLU A 247 8.66 -15.64 0.68
CA GLU A 247 9.99 -15.75 0.07
C GLU A 247 10.56 -17.16 0.17
N ALA A 248 10.47 -17.80 1.34
CA ALA A 248 10.91 -19.18 1.53
C ALA A 248 10.16 -20.13 0.59
N PHE A 249 8.82 -20.03 0.54
CA PHE A 249 7.99 -20.76 -0.41
C PHE A 249 8.39 -20.52 -1.87
N LYS A 250 8.75 -19.29 -2.26
CA LYS A 250 9.19 -19.00 -3.63
C LYS A 250 10.54 -19.64 -3.97
N LYS A 251 11.47 -19.70 -3.01
CA LYS A 251 12.82 -20.26 -3.18
C LYS A 251 12.85 -21.79 -3.24
N ASP A 252 11.88 -22.46 -2.61
CA ASP A 252 11.76 -23.93 -2.66
C ASP A 252 11.50 -24.44 -4.09
N SER A 253 12.23 -25.46 -4.54
CA SER A 253 12.08 -26.10 -5.85
C SER A 253 11.13 -27.30 -5.84
N ASN A 254 10.66 -27.75 -4.68
CA ASN A 254 9.73 -28.88 -4.55
C ASN A 254 8.41 -28.58 -5.31
N PRO A 255 8.04 -29.36 -6.34
CA PRO A 255 6.83 -29.10 -7.13
C PRO A 255 5.53 -29.31 -6.34
N LYS A 256 5.57 -29.96 -5.17
CA LYS A 256 4.41 -30.21 -4.31
C LYS A 256 4.27 -29.20 -3.16
N LYS A 257 5.14 -28.20 -3.04
CA LYS A 257 5.15 -27.22 -1.95
C LYS A 257 3.78 -26.53 -1.74
N ILE A 258 3.39 -26.31 -0.49
CA ILE A 258 2.09 -25.74 -0.10
C ILE A 258 2.31 -24.41 0.62
N ASN A 259 1.56 -23.37 0.27
CA ASN A 259 1.60 -22.07 0.94
C ASN A 259 0.31 -21.81 1.73
N LEU A 260 0.40 -21.93 3.05
CA LEU A 260 -0.66 -21.62 4.01
C LEU A 260 -0.38 -20.29 4.75
N GLY A 261 0.63 -19.51 4.35
CA GLY A 261 0.93 -18.19 4.90
C GLY A 261 0.12 -17.04 4.27
N VAL A 262 -0.43 -17.25 3.06
CA VAL A 262 -1.06 -16.21 2.24
C VAL A 262 -2.43 -15.78 2.77
N GLY A 263 -2.56 -14.50 3.13
CA GLY A 263 -3.80 -13.88 3.60
C GLY A 263 -4.78 -13.43 2.51
N ALA A 264 -4.97 -14.25 1.46
CA ALA A 264 -5.88 -13.98 0.35
C ALA A 264 -6.46 -15.28 -0.22
N TYR A 265 -7.73 -15.24 -0.62
CA TYR A 265 -8.45 -16.39 -1.20
C TYR A 265 -7.76 -16.93 -2.47
N ARG A 266 -7.87 -18.24 -2.68
CA ARG A 266 -7.48 -18.95 -3.90
C ARG A 266 -8.60 -19.89 -4.32
N ASP A 267 -8.73 -20.07 -5.63
CA ASP A 267 -9.55 -21.13 -6.20
C ASP A 267 -8.98 -22.52 -5.88
N ASP A 268 -9.68 -23.58 -6.29
CA ASP A 268 -9.26 -24.95 -6.02
C ASP A 268 -8.04 -25.40 -6.85
N ALA A 269 -7.59 -24.58 -7.81
CA ALA A 269 -6.31 -24.75 -8.51
C ALA A 269 -5.16 -23.95 -7.84
N GLY A 270 -5.40 -23.36 -6.66
CA GLY A 270 -4.42 -22.57 -5.91
C GLY A 270 -4.11 -21.20 -6.52
N LYS A 271 -4.92 -20.71 -7.47
CA LYS A 271 -4.69 -19.46 -8.21
C LYS A 271 -5.48 -18.29 -7.60
N PRO A 272 -5.03 -17.03 -7.79
CA PRO A 272 -5.82 -15.86 -7.44
C PRO A 272 -7.15 -15.85 -8.19
N TYR A 273 -8.25 -15.68 -7.46
CA TYR A 273 -9.60 -15.65 -8.02
C TYR A 273 -10.11 -14.21 -8.10
N VAL A 274 -10.42 -13.75 -9.30
CA VAL A 274 -11.16 -12.51 -9.55
C VAL A 274 -12.61 -12.89 -9.81
N LEU A 275 -13.53 -12.33 -9.04
CA LEU A 275 -14.95 -12.65 -9.12
C LEU A 275 -15.51 -12.25 -10.50
N PRO A 276 -16.31 -13.09 -11.17
CA PRO A 276 -16.96 -12.71 -12.43
C PRO A 276 -17.83 -11.44 -12.31
N SER A 277 -18.52 -11.22 -11.18
CA SER A 277 -19.24 -9.95 -10.91
C SER A 277 -18.31 -8.72 -10.90
N VAL A 278 -17.08 -8.87 -10.40
CA VAL A 278 -16.04 -7.84 -10.42
C VAL A 278 -15.55 -7.57 -11.83
N GLN A 279 -15.30 -8.61 -12.63
CA GLN A 279 -14.90 -8.45 -14.04
C GLN A 279 -15.98 -7.72 -14.85
N GLN A 280 -17.25 -8.07 -14.66
CA GLN A 280 -18.36 -7.41 -15.34
C GLN A 280 -18.58 -5.97 -14.86
N ALA A 281 -18.42 -5.71 -13.56
CA ALA A 281 -18.48 -4.36 -13.01
C ALA A 281 -17.31 -3.47 -13.48
N GLU A 282 -16.09 -4.01 -13.56
CA GLU A 282 -14.91 -3.33 -14.12
C GLU A 282 -15.13 -2.96 -15.59
N GLN A 283 -15.57 -3.91 -16.43
CA GLN A 283 -15.94 -3.65 -17.83
C GLN A 283 -16.99 -2.55 -17.94
N THR A 284 -18.03 -2.59 -17.10
CA THR A 284 -19.09 -1.56 -17.03
C THR A 284 -18.51 -0.18 -16.65
N VAL A 285 -17.60 -0.11 -15.68
CA VAL A 285 -16.94 1.13 -15.24
C VAL A 285 -16.03 1.70 -16.34
N VAL A 286 -15.33 0.86 -17.10
CA VAL A 286 -14.49 1.27 -18.24
C VAL A 286 -15.35 1.74 -19.41
N GLN A 287 -16.39 0.99 -19.78
CA GLN A 287 -17.30 1.32 -20.90
C GLN A 287 -18.06 2.64 -20.70
N LYS A 288 -18.37 3.01 -19.45
CA LYS A 288 -18.96 4.33 -19.11
C LYS A 288 -18.04 5.51 -19.44
N ASN A 289 -16.76 5.28 -19.76
CA ASN A 289 -15.76 6.28 -20.12
C ASN A 289 -15.74 7.51 -19.17
N LEU A 290 -15.90 7.25 -17.87
CA LEU A 290 -15.93 8.28 -16.84
C LEU A 290 -14.55 8.93 -16.71
N ASP A 291 -14.56 10.22 -16.38
CA ASP A 291 -13.36 10.99 -16.02
C ASP A 291 -12.55 10.35 -14.88
N LYS A 292 -11.35 10.88 -14.67
CA LYS A 292 -10.45 10.53 -13.56
C LYS A 292 -10.31 11.70 -12.57
N GLU A 293 -11.33 12.55 -12.45
CA GLU A 293 -11.31 13.66 -11.51
C GLU A 293 -11.27 13.17 -10.06
N TYR A 294 -10.82 14.05 -9.16
CA TYR A 294 -10.79 13.76 -7.74
C TYR A 294 -12.19 13.43 -7.19
N ALA A 295 -12.25 12.43 -6.31
CA ALA A 295 -13.44 12.23 -5.50
C ALA A 295 -13.61 13.37 -4.49
N GLY A 296 -14.81 13.46 -3.91
CA GLY A 296 -14.96 14.16 -2.64
C GLY A 296 -14.01 13.57 -1.58
N ILE A 297 -13.64 14.35 -0.57
CA ILE A 297 -12.71 13.90 0.49
C ILE A 297 -13.20 12.61 1.18
N THR A 298 -14.53 12.44 1.31
CA THR A 298 -15.17 11.25 1.87
C THR A 298 -15.45 10.13 0.85
N GLY A 299 -14.99 10.29 -0.40
CA GLY A 299 -15.05 9.30 -1.47
C GLY A 299 -16.25 9.40 -2.40
N VAL A 300 -16.53 8.29 -3.10
CA VAL A 300 -17.64 8.16 -4.06
C VAL A 300 -18.96 8.00 -3.28
N PRO A 301 -19.94 8.93 -3.42
CA PRO A 301 -21.15 8.90 -2.57
C PRO A 301 -21.99 7.63 -2.69
N ASP A 302 -22.10 7.06 -3.88
CA ASP A 302 -22.92 5.85 -4.10
C ASP A 302 -22.24 4.58 -3.61
N PHE A 303 -20.89 4.58 -3.52
CA PHE A 303 -20.14 3.55 -2.82
C PHE A 303 -20.37 3.62 -1.31
N THR A 304 -20.27 4.81 -0.70
CA THR A 304 -20.41 4.93 0.76
C THR A 304 -21.82 4.65 1.24
N LYS A 305 -22.86 5.09 0.50
CA LYS A 305 -24.25 4.68 0.76
C LYS A 305 -24.42 3.16 0.72
N ALA A 306 -23.90 2.50 -0.32
CA ALA A 306 -24.03 1.06 -0.49
C ALA A 306 -23.23 0.25 0.55
N ALA A 307 -22.03 0.73 0.93
CA ALA A 307 -21.24 0.14 1.99
C ALA A 307 -21.93 0.23 3.36
N ALA A 308 -22.60 1.36 3.65
CA ALA A 308 -23.43 1.50 4.84
C ALA A 308 -24.64 0.56 4.80
N LEU A 309 -25.36 0.48 3.68
CA LEU A 309 -26.50 -0.42 3.52
C LEU A 309 -26.11 -1.89 3.75
N LEU A 310 -24.97 -2.33 3.22
CA LEU A 310 -24.44 -3.68 3.40
C LEU A 310 -24.13 -4.00 4.87
N ALA A 311 -23.40 -3.13 5.56
CA ALA A 311 -23.03 -3.36 6.97
C ALA A 311 -24.24 -3.30 7.90
N TYR A 312 -24.93 -2.17 7.88
CA TYR A 312 -25.94 -1.82 8.87
C TYR A 312 -27.29 -2.48 8.57
N GLY A 313 -27.57 -2.83 7.31
CA GLY A 313 -28.83 -3.40 6.85
C GLY A 313 -29.88 -2.31 6.57
N PRO A 314 -30.87 -2.60 5.68
CA PRO A 314 -31.89 -1.63 5.28
C PRO A 314 -32.75 -1.14 6.45
N ASP A 315 -32.92 -1.96 7.49
CA ASP A 315 -33.78 -1.66 8.64
C ASP A 315 -33.09 -0.97 9.81
N SER A 316 -31.79 -0.65 9.69
CA SER A 316 -31.05 0.11 10.69
C SER A 316 -31.67 1.48 10.97
N ALA A 317 -32.10 1.70 12.20
CA ALA A 317 -32.62 3.00 12.65
C ALA A 317 -31.59 4.15 12.42
N PRO A 318 -30.29 4.02 12.81
CA PRO A 318 -29.29 5.02 12.45
C PRO A 318 -29.11 5.29 10.95
N LEU A 319 -29.39 4.31 10.08
CA LEU A 319 -29.35 4.51 8.62
C LEU A 319 -30.56 5.34 8.16
N LYS A 320 -31.77 4.96 8.61
CA LYS A 320 -33.04 5.65 8.29
C LYS A 320 -33.10 7.08 8.85
N GLU A 321 -32.49 7.31 10.02
CA GLU A 321 -32.43 8.60 10.72
C GLU A 321 -31.22 9.47 10.30
N ASN A 322 -30.50 9.07 9.24
CA ASN A 322 -29.31 9.76 8.73
C ASN A 322 -28.20 9.99 9.78
N ARG A 323 -28.04 9.11 10.77
CA ARG A 323 -27.04 9.22 11.86
C ARG A 323 -25.72 8.49 11.63
N ILE A 324 -25.53 7.85 10.48
CA ILE A 324 -24.26 7.20 10.13
C ILE A 324 -23.38 8.20 9.38
N CYS A 325 -22.28 8.62 9.98
CA CYS A 325 -21.20 9.31 9.28
C CYS A 325 -20.29 8.26 8.64
N ILE A 326 -19.99 8.39 7.33
CA ILE A 326 -19.20 7.40 6.60
C ILE A 326 -18.26 8.08 5.59
N THR A 327 -17.01 7.59 5.56
CA THR A 327 -15.98 7.98 4.58
C THR A 327 -15.40 6.73 3.95
N GLN A 328 -15.22 6.75 2.63
CA GLN A 328 -14.38 5.77 1.94
C GLN A 328 -12.95 5.84 2.48
N SER A 329 -12.30 4.68 2.58
CA SER A 329 -10.95 4.52 3.10
C SER A 329 -10.08 3.69 2.15
N ILE A 330 -8.76 3.68 2.40
CA ILE A 330 -7.79 2.78 1.75
C ILE A 330 -7.90 1.38 2.41
N SER A 331 -9.04 0.73 2.14
CA SER A 331 -9.49 -0.53 2.71
C SER A 331 -9.62 -0.52 4.25
N GLY A 332 -9.75 -1.71 4.85
CA GLY A 332 -9.87 -1.87 6.31
C GLY A 332 -8.70 -1.24 7.06
N THR A 333 -7.46 -1.43 6.60
CA THR A 333 -6.27 -0.77 7.19
C THR A 333 -6.40 0.75 7.21
N GLY A 334 -6.84 1.36 6.11
CA GLY A 334 -7.10 2.79 6.06
C GLY A 334 -8.25 3.22 6.98
N ALA A 335 -9.29 2.39 7.11
CA ALA A 335 -10.40 2.68 8.02
C ALA A 335 -10.00 2.62 9.49
N LEU A 336 -9.21 1.61 9.87
CA LEU A 336 -8.61 1.48 11.21
C LEU A 336 -7.70 2.67 11.53
N ARG A 337 -6.91 3.14 10.55
CA ARG A 337 -6.06 4.34 10.68
C ARG A 337 -6.87 5.62 10.88
N ILE A 338 -7.93 5.82 10.09
CA ILE A 338 -8.84 6.96 10.24
C ILE A 338 -9.52 6.93 11.60
N GLY A 339 -10.10 5.78 12.00
CA GLY A 339 -10.77 5.61 13.28
C GLY A 339 -9.83 5.80 14.47
N GLY A 340 -8.64 5.21 14.44
CA GLY A 340 -7.62 5.38 15.49
C GLY A 340 -7.22 6.85 15.66
N ALA A 341 -6.93 7.55 14.57
CA ALA A 341 -6.59 8.97 14.61
C ALA A 341 -7.78 9.87 15.02
N PHE A 342 -9.01 9.51 14.64
CA PHE A 342 -10.21 10.23 15.06
C PHE A 342 -10.47 10.07 16.56
N LEU A 343 -10.38 8.85 17.08
CA LEU A 343 -10.55 8.56 18.51
C LEU A 343 -9.42 9.20 19.34
N GLN A 344 -8.17 9.18 18.85
CA GLN A 344 -7.07 9.86 19.53
C GLN A 344 -7.33 11.37 19.66
N ARG A 345 -7.85 12.02 18.61
CA ARG A 345 -8.19 13.46 18.67
C ARG A 345 -9.41 13.77 19.51
N PHE A 346 -10.51 13.02 19.36
CA PHE A 346 -11.84 13.47 19.78
C PHE A 346 -12.56 12.60 20.81
N TYR A 347 -12.15 11.35 21.03
CA TYR A 347 -12.82 10.51 22.04
C TYR A 347 -12.65 11.11 23.46
N PRO A 348 -13.72 11.34 24.23
CA PRO A 348 -13.61 12.03 25.53
C PRO A 348 -13.09 11.12 26.66
N GLY A 349 -13.22 9.80 26.50
CA GLY A 349 -12.73 8.83 27.47
C GLY A 349 -11.23 8.56 27.37
N ALA A 350 -10.78 7.48 28.01
CA ALA A 350 -9.38 7.08 27.99
C ALA A 350 -8.89 6.84 26.55
N LYS A 351 -7.68 7.30 26.23
CA LYS A 351 -7.03 7.08 24.91
C LYS A 351 -6.44 5.67 24.80
N ALA A 352 -7.10 4.69 25.42
CA ALA A 352 -6.71 3.30 25.48
C ALA A 352 -7.68 2.44 24.65
N ILE A 353 -7.13 1.66 23.73
CA ILE A 353 -7.87 0.68 22.93
C ILE A 353 -7.44 -0.73 23.32
N TYR A 354 -8.42 -1.54 23.68
CA TYR A 354 -8.24 -2.93 24.06
C TYR A 354 -8.48 -3.82 22.84
N ILE A 355 -7.50 -4.66 22.51
CA ILE A 355 -7.55 -5.62 21.38
C ILE A 355 -7.52 -7.07 21.89
N PRO A 356 -8.10 -8.05 21.18
CA PRO A 356 -8.11 -9.43 21.65
C PRO A 356 -6.70 -10.04 21.70
N THR A 357 -6.56 -11.11 22.49
CA THR A 357 -5.30 -11.86 22.62
C THR A 357 -5.45 -13.27 22.04
N PRO A 358 -4.81 -13.59 20.89
CA PRO A 358 -4.13 -12.68 19.96
C PRO A 358 -5.14 -11.86 19.13
N SER A 359 -4.63 -10.95 18.30
CA SER A 359 -5.39 -10.25 17.25
C SER A 359 -4.53 -10.11 16.00
N TRP A 360 -5.06 -9.57 14.91
CA TRP A 360 -4.30 -9.31 13.70
C TRP A 360 -3.10 -8.41 14.02
N ALA A 361 -1.89 -8.86 13.70
CA ALA A 361 -0.63 -8.25 14.16
C ALA A 361 -0.54 -6.72 13.92
N ASN A 362 -1.14 -6.25 12.83
CA ASN A 362 -1.12 -4.84 12.44
C ASN A 362 -2.06 -3.94 13.26
N HIS A 363 -3.00 -4.48 14.06
CA HIS A 363 -3.83 -3.67 14.97
C HIS A 363 -2.97 -2.90 15.97
N LYS A 364 -2.00 -3.58 16.61
CA LYS A 364 -1.08 -2.92 17.55
C LYS A 364 -0.30 -1.80 16.88
N ALA A 365 0.23 -2.02 15.68
CA ALA A 365 0.97 -1.00 14.92
C ALA A 365 0.06 0.19 14.57
N VAL A 366 -1.07 -0.04 13.90
CA VAL A 366 -1.99 1.02 13.44
C VAL A 366 -2.51 1.89 14.58
N PHE A 367 -2.82 1.31 15.74
CA PHE A 367 -3.32 2.07 16.88
C PHE A 367 -2.22 2.78 17.69
N THR A 368 -1.05 2.14 17.85
CA THR A 368 0.13 2.79 18.47
C THR A 368 0.57 4.01 17.64
N ASP A 369 0.69 3.85 16.31
CA ASP A 369 1.03 4.94 15.38
C ASP A 369 -0.07 6.02 15.32
N SER A 370 -1.28 5.71 15.79
CA SER A 370 -2.39 6.67 15.93
C SER A 370 -2.35 7.45 17.23
N GLY A 371 -1.40 7.16 18.12
CA GLY A 371 -1.25 7.79 19.44
C GLY A 371 -2.24 7.27 20.48
N LEU A 372 -2.80 6.07 20.28
CA LEU A 372 -3.58 5.37 21.30
C LEU A 372 -2.68 4.40 22.09
N GLU A 373 -2.95 4.28 23.39
CA GLU A 373 -2.39 3.21 24.22
C GLU A 373 -3.06 1.89 23.82
N VAL A 374 -2.28 0.89 23.39
CA VAL A 374 -2.81 -0.42 23.01
C VAL A 374 -2.72 -1.39 24.18
N LYS A 375 -3.88 -1.80 24.69
CA LYS A 375 -4.04 -2.80 25.74
C LYS A 375 -4.66 -4.08 25.18
N GLN A 376 -4.73 -5.11 26.01
CA GLN A 376 -5.18 -6.44 25.61
C GLN A 376 -6.26 -6.99 26.55
N TYR A 377 -7.10 -7.87 26.02
CA TYR A 377 -8.05 -8.69 26.78
C TYR A 377 -7.95 -10.15 26.31
N ARG A 378 -8.31 -11.10 27.20
CA ARG A 378 -8.35 -12.54 26.89
C ARG A 378 -9.36 -12.84 25.79
N TYR A 379 -9.03 -13.80 24.93
CA TYR A 379 -9.88 -14.16 23.80
C TYR A 379 -9.68 -15.62 23.37
N TYR A 380 -8.43 -16.03 23.12
CA TYR A 380 -8.13 -17.39 22.68
C TYR A 380 -7.51 -18.21 23.82
N ASN A 381 -8.13 -19.33 24.14
CA ASN A 381 -7.58 -20.31 25.07
C ASN A 381 -6.74 -21.34 24.27
N LYS A 382 -5.46 -21.48 24.65
CA LYS A 382 -4.52 -22.41 23.99
C LYS A 382 -4.80 -23.87 24.30
N ASP A 383 -5.34 -24.17 25.48
CA ASP A 383 -5.56 -25.52 25.98
C ASP A 383 -6.84 -26.14 25.37
N THR A 384 -7.83 -25.30 25.06
CA THR A 384 -9.07 -25.73 24.37
C THR A 384 -9.09 -25.44 22.87
N ILE A 385 -8.10 -24.67 22.35
CA ILE A 385 -8.03 -24.21 20.95
C ILE A 385 -9.30 -23.41 20.54
N GLY A 386 -9.96 -22.79 21.54
CA GLY A 386 -11.26 -22.14 21.43
C GLY A 386 -11.32 -20.76 22.10
N LEU A 387 -12.55 -20.30 22.38
CA LEU A 387 -12.79 -18.98 22.97
C LEU A 387 -12.64 -19.05 24.50
N ASP A 388 -11.75 -18.22 25.06
CA ASP A 388 -11.73 -17.89 26.48
C ASP A 388 -12.86 -16.90 26.78
N PHE A 389 -14.11 -17.38 26.74
CA PHE A 389 -15.29 -16.53 26.85
C PHE A 389 -15.41 -15.89 28.24
N ASP A 390 -15.22 -16.69 29.30
CA ASP A 390 -15.33 -16.20 30.67
C ASP A 390 -14.22 -15.19 30.97
N GLY A 391 -12.98 -15.46 30.53
CA GLY A 391 -11.87 -14.52 30.65
C GLY A 391 -12.05 -13.25 29.83
N MET A 392 -12.64 -13.35 28.62
CA MET A 392 -13.00 -12.19 27.79
C MET A 392 -14.01 -11.29 28.50
N VAL A 393 -15.10 -11.85 29.04
CA VAL A 393 -16.14 -11.07 29.73
C VAL A 393 -15.62 -10.50 31.05
N GLU A 394 -14.82 -11.26 31.80
CA GLU A 394 -14.17 -10.80 33.03
C GLU A 394 -13.24 -9.62 32.76
N ASP A 395 -12.41 -9.69 31.71
CA ASP A 395 -11.51 -8.60 31.33
C ASP A 395 -12.27 -7.36 30.87
N ILE A 396 -13.30 -7.50 30.03
CA ILE A 396 -14.15 -6.39 29.59
C ILE A 396 -14.77 -5.68 30.79
N LYS A 397 -15.38 -6.41 31.74
CA LYS A 397 -15.96 -5.81 32.96
C LYS A 397 -14.94 -5.15 33.88
N LYS A 398 -13.65 -5.51 33.78
CA LYS A 398 -12.54 -4.91 34.53
C LYS A 398 -11.86 -3.74 33.82
N MET A 399 -12.20 -3.45 32.56
CA MET A 399 -11.65 -2.28 31.86
C MET A 399 -12.12 -0.98 32.54
N PRO A 400 -11.29 0.07 32.57
CA PRO A 400 -11.74 1.39 33.01
C PRO A 400 -12.98 1.83 32.24
N LYS A 401 -13.97 2.38 32.95
CA LYS A 401 -15.20 2.90 32.37
C LYS A 401 -14.92 3.83 31.19
N GLY A 402 -15.62 3.65 30.06
CA GLY A 402 -15.33 4.41 28.84
C GLY A 402 -13.98 4.09 28.20
N SER A 403 -13.54 2.83 28.21
CA SER A 403 -12.46 2.32 27.36
C SER A 403 -12.95 2.03 25.94
N ILE A 404 -12.05 2.07 24.95
CA ILE A 404 -12.35 1.65 23.57
C ILE A 404 -12.09 0.15 23.45
N VAL A 405 -13.05 -0.62 22.91
CA VAL A 405 -12.93 -2.07 22.73
C VAL A 405 -12.97 -2.41 21.24
N LEU A 406 -11.89 -2.99 20.72
CA LEU A 406 -11.82 -3.48 19.34
C LEU A 406 -12.44 -4.87 19.25
N LEU A 407 -13.46 -5.03 18.42
CA LEU A 407 -14.17 -6.28 18.20
C LEU A 407 -14.04 -6.70 16.73
N HIS A 408 -13.72 -7.96 16.46
CA HIS A 408 -13.83 -8.51 15.10
C HIS A 408 -15.29 -8.93 14.89
N ALA A 409 -15.94 -8.45 13.84
CA ALA A 409 -17.37 -8.72 13.63
C ALA A 409 -17.66 -10.21 13.34
N CYS A 410 -16.74 -10.87 12.62
CA CYS A 410 -16.74 -12.29 12.27
C CYS A 410 -15.36 -12.69 11.68
N ALA A 411 -15.10 -13.99 11.58
CA ALA A 411 -13.87 -14.62 11.12
C ALA A 411 -12.61 -14.00 11.78
N HIS A 412 -12.53 -14.11 13.10
CA HIS A 412 -11.43 -13.54 13.89
C HIS A 412 -10.05 -13.88 13.30
N ASN A 413 -9.26 -12.84 13.07
CA ASN A 413 -7.90 -12.97 12.54
C ASN A 413 -6.95 -12.78 13.72
N PRO A 414 -6.17 -13.80 14.13
CA PRO A 414 -5.73 -14.91 13.28
C PRO A 414 -6.37 -16.29 13.55
N THR A 415 -7.20 -16.46 14.58
CA THR A 415 -7.56 -17.80 15.11
C THR A 415 -8.71 -18.51 14.38
N GLY A 416 -9.60 -17.78 13.72
CA GLY A 416 -10.88 -18.29 13.21
C GLY A 416 -11.93 -18.57 14.30
N VAL A 417 -11.60 -18.41 15.58
CA VAL A 417 -12.56 -18.60 16.69
C VAL A 417 -13.43 -17.35 16.81
N ASP A 418 -14.75 -17.48 16.64
CA ASP A 418 -15.72 -16.39 16.83
C ASP A 418 -16.67 -16.69 18.02
N PRO A 419 -17.20 -15.68 18.73
CA PRO A 419 -18.29 -15.87 19.68
C PRO A 419 -19.59 -16.30 18.99
N THR A 420 -20.34 -17.18 19.64
CA THR A 420 -21.73 -17.51 19.26
C THR A 420 -22.66 -16.31 19.45
N GLU A 421 -23.85 -16.34 18.85
CA GLU A 421 -24.86 -15.27 19.05
C GLU A 421 -25.20 -15.05 20.53
N ALA A 422 -25.27 -16.11 21.35
CA ALA A 422 -25.53 -15.99 22.77
C ALA A 422 -24.39 -15.28 23.52
N GLN A 423 -23.15 -15.60 23.17
CA GLN A 423 -21.96 -14.95 23.73
C GLN A 423 -21.87 -13.49 23.28
N TRP A 424 -22.20 -13.16 22.03
CA TRP A 424 -22.26 -11.77 21.55
C TRP A 424 -23.25 -10.90 22.33
N LYS A 425 -24.37 -11.46 22.82
CA LYS A 425 -25.31 -10.74 23.69
C LYS A 425 -24.65 -10.34 25.00
N ALA A 426 -24.06 -11.30 25.70
CA ALA A 426 -23.33 -11.07 26.95
C ALA A 426 -22.10 -10.15 26.79
N ILE A 427 -21.41 -10.17 25.64
CA ILE A 427 -20.35 -9.21 25.32
C ILE A 427 -20.93 -7.81 25.14
N SER A 428 -22.08 -7.66 24.47
CA SER A 428 -22.80 -6.38 24.35
C SER A 428 -23.18 -5.84 25.73
N ASP A 429 -23.72 -6.70 26.61
CA ASP A 429 -24.09 -6.35 27.98
C ASP A 429 -22.88 -5.87 28.79
N ALA A 430 -21.75 -6.58 28.72
CA ALA A 430 -20.51 -6.19 29.39
C ALA A 430 -19.92 -4.86 28.87
N VAL A 431 -19.95 -4.65 27.55
CA VAL A 431 -19.57 -3.36 26.92
C VAL A 431 -20.50 -2.23 27.38
N LYS A 432 -21.79 -2.50 27.56
CA LYS A 432 -22.80 -1.52 27.99
C LYS A 432 -22.66 -1.17 29.46
N GLU A 433 -22.44 -2.17 30.32
CA GLU A 433 -22.19 -2.02 31.77
C GLU A 433 -20.96 -1.16 32.06
N GLY A 434 -19.87 -1.34 31.29
CA GLY A 434 -18.67 -0.51 31.38
C GLY A 434 -18.74 0.85 30.67
N GLU A 435 -19.88 1.19 30.05
CA GLU A 435 -20.03 2.33 29.12
C GLU A 435 -18.89 2.40 28.08
N HIS A 436 -18.41 1.25 27.63
CA HIS A 436 -17.29 1.13 26.71
C HIS A 436 -17.70 1.49 25.29
N TYR A 437 -16.73 1.96 24.51
CA TYR A 437 -16.94 2.39 23.14
C TYR A 437 -16.53 1.30 22.13
N PRO A 438 -17.48 0.61 21.47
CA PRO A 438 -17.17 -0.47 20.55
C PRO A 438 -16.63 0.05 19.20
N PHE A 439 -15.50 -0.51 18.77
CA PHE A 439 -14.94 -0.35 17.43
C PHE A 439 -14.92 -1.72 16.75
N PHE A 440 -15.75 -1.91 15.72
CA PHE A 440 -15.74 -3.14 14.92
C PHE A 440 -14.73 -3.10 13.76
N ASP A 441 -13.94 -4.15 13.59
CA ASP A 441 -13.29 -4.49 12.30
C ASP A 441 -14.12 -5.59 11.60
N MET A 442 -14.57 -5.30 10.38
CA MET A 442 -15.40 -6.19 9.57
C MET A 442 -14.80 -6.35 8.17
N ALA A 443 -13.78 -7.20 8.10
CA ALA A 443 -13.03 -7.48 6.87
C ALA A 443 -13.51 -8.71 6.07
N TYR A 444 -14.46 -9.48 6.60
CA TYR A 444 -14.86 -10.81 6.09
C TYR A 444 -16.37 -10.98 5.86
N GLN A 445 -17.17 -9.91 5.87
CA GLN A 445 -18.63 -10.00 5.72
C GLN A 445 -19.06 -10.72 4.43
N GLY A 446 -19.79 -11.83 4.57
CA GLY A 446 -20.22 -12.75 3.50
C GLY A 446 -19.23 -13.89 3.26
N PHE A 447 -17.96 -13.72 3.63
CA PHE A 447 -16.89 -14.72 3.44
C PHE A 447 -16.74 -15.67 4.65
N ALA A 448 -17.32 -15.33 5.80
CA ALA A 448 -17.19 -16.13 7.02
C ALA A 448 -18.20 -17.30 7.01
N SER A 449 -19.49 -17.02 6.82
CA SER A 449 -20.56 -18.04 6.77
C SER A 449 -21.22 -18.23 5.40
N GLY A 450 -20.86 -17.42 4.40
CA GLY A 450 -21.58 -17.37 3.12
C GLY A 450 -22.84 -16.50 3.13
N ASP A 451 -23.14 -15.82 4.25
CA ASP A 451 -24.29 -14.93 4.41
C ASP A 451 -23.84 -13.57 5.00
N THR A 452 -24.07 -12.49 4.25
CA THR A 452 -23.66 -11.13 4.62
C THR A 452 -24.46 -10.54 5.79
N ASN A 453 -25.65 -11.06 6.09
CA ASN A 453 -26.47 -10.65 7.23
C ASN A 453 -26.03 -11.38 8.51
N LYS A 454 -25.80 -12.70 8.41
CA LYS A 454 -25.27 -13.49 9.54
C LYS A 454 -23.90 -12.97 9.96
N ASP A 455 -23.01 -12.71 9.00
CA ASP A 455 -21.67 -12.18 9.25
C ASP A 455 -21.66 -10.73 9.79
N ALA A 456 -22.81 -10.04 9.77
CA ALA A 456 -23.00 -8.71 10.35
C ALA A 456 -23.81 -8.73 11.66
N PHE A 457 -24.13 -9.90 12.21
CA PHE A 457 -24.96 -10.06 13.41
C PHE A 457 -24.46 -9.22 14.58
N ALA A 458 -23.16 -9.32 14.93
CA ALA A 458 -22.61 -8.66 16.11
C ALA A 458 -22.77 -7.13 16.05
N LEU A 459 -22.41 -6.50 14.93
CA LEU A 459 -22.61 -5.07 14.69
C LEU A 459 -24.09 -4.69 14.83
N ARG A 460 -24.98 -5.42 14.15
CA ARG A 460 -26.42 -5.10 14.11
C ARG A 460 -27.10 -5.32 15.46
N TYR A 461 -26.65 -6.31 16.24
CA TYR A 461 -27.10 -6.54 17.60
C TYR A 461 -26.70 -5.39 18.53
N PHE A 462 -25.44 -4.94 18.47
CA PHE A 462 -24.97 -3.80 19.28
C PHE A 462 -25.79 -2.53 18.99
N LEU A 463 -26.14 -2.27 17.73
CA LEU A 463 -27.01 -1.14 17.38
C LEU A 463 -28.41 -1.27 17.97
N LYS A 464 -28.98 -2.49 17.97
CA LYS A 464 -30.28 -2.79 18.58
C LYS A 464 -30.27 -2.55 20.09
N GLU A 465 -29.18 -2.90 20.77
CA GLU A 465 -29.01 -2.66 22.21
C GLU A 465 -28.63 -1.22 22.56
N GLY A 466 -28.60 -0.31 21.58
CA GLY A 466 -28.41 1.13 21.78
C GLY A 466 -26.95 1.60 21.75
N HIS A 467 -26.00 0.75 21.37
CA HIS A 467 -24.60 1.19 21.19
C HIS A 467 -24.46 2.10 19.96
N LEU A 468 -23.51 3.02 20.03
CA LEU A 468 -23.12 3.92 18.93
C LEU A 468 -21.68 3.60 18.47
N PRO A 469 -21.45 2.46 17.76
CA PRO A 469 -20.12 2.01 17.38
C PRO A 469 -19.47 2.85 16.28
N CYS A 470 -18.16 2.72 16.14
CA CYS A 470 -17.50 2.90 14.85
C CYS A 470 -17.10 1.56 14.21
N LEU A 471 -16.85 1.59 12.90
CA LEU A 471 -16.71 0.43 12.06
C LEU A 471 -15.65 0.66 10.98
N ALA A 472 -14.73 -0.30 10.84
CA ALA A 472 -13.84 -0.45 9.71
C ALA A 472 -14.35 -1.57 8.78
N GLN A 473 -14.63 -1.25 7.52
CA GLN A 473 -15.04 -2.21 6.49
C GLN A 473 -13.92 -2.42 5.46
N SER A 474 -13.74 -3.67 5.01
CA SER A 474 -12.86 -4.00 3.88
C SER A 474 -13.60 -4.82 2.83
N PHE A 475 -13.45 -4.44 1.56
CA PHE A 475 -13.95 -5.20 0.41
C PHE A 475 -12.86 -6.10 -0.22
N ALA A 476 -11.70 -6.20 0.43
CA ALA A 476 -10.54 -6.91 -0.12
C ALA A 476 -10.76 -8.43 -0.24
N LYS A 477 -11.56 -9.04 0.64
CA LYS A 477 -11.80 -10.50 0.65
C LYS A 477 -13.13 -10.86 0.01
N ASN A 478 -14.23 -10.28 0.49
CA ASN A 478 -15.57 -10.62 0.01
C ASN A 478 -15.82 -10.27 -1.46
N MET A 479 -15.13 -9.28 -2.02
CA MET A 479 -15.12 -8.97 -3.46
C MET A 479 -13.77 -9.27 -4.14
N GLY A 480 -12.79 -9.85 -3.43
CA GLY A 480 -11.45 -10.07 -4.00
C GLY A 480 -10.69 -8.79 -4.40
N LEU A 481 -11.13 -7.60 -3.98
CA LEU A 481 -10.55 -6.30 -4.35
C LEU A 481 -9.28 -5.96 -3.53
N TYR A 482 -8.35 -6.92 -3.43
CA TYR A 482 -7.14 -6.85 -2.60
C TYR A 482 -6.26 -5.64 -2.94
N GLY A 483 -5.89 -5.52 -4.22
CA GLY A 483 -5.00 -4.47 -4.74
C GLY A 483 -5.67 -3.11 -4.87
N GLU A 484 -6.96 -3.07 -5.17
CA GLU A 484 -7.77 -1.85 -5.35
C GLU A 484 -8.00 -1.04 -4.05
N ARG A 485 -7.67 -1.63 -2.89
CA ARG A 485 -7.73 -0.99 -1.57
C ARG A 485 -9.09 -0.38 -1.22
N VAL A 486 -10.17 -1.10 -1.48
CA VAL A 486 -11.56 -0.63 -1.23
C VAL A 486 -12.00 -0.92 0.21
N GLY A 487 -12.61 0.06 0.86
CA GLY A 487 -13.13 0.01 2.23
C GLY A 487 -13.81 1.30 2.67
N ALA A 488 -14.34 1.31 3.89
CA ALA A 488 -14.93 2.49 4.49
C ALA A 488 -14.66 2.53 6.01
N PHE A 489 -14.51 3.73 6.56
CA PHE A 489 -14.68 4.00 7.98
C PHE A 489 -16.05 4.63 8.21
N SER A 490 -16.78 4.16 9.21
CA SER A 490 -18.04 4.78 9.62
C SER A 490 -18.17 4.86 11.13
N ILE A 491 -18.98 5.81 11.59
CA ILE A 491 -19.28 6.07 13.00
C ILE A 491 -20.75 6.43 13.12
N VAL A 492 -21.41 5.82 14.10
CA VAL A 492 -22.82 6.09 14.41
C VAL A 492 -22.87 7.23 15.42
N THR A 493 -23.67 8.26 15.13
CA THR A 493 -23.83 9.45 16.00
C THR A 493 -25.19 9.47 16.69
N ALA A 494 -25.33 10.32 17.70
CA ALA A 494 -26.60 10.52 18.42
C ALA A 494 -27.66 11.25 17.57
N SER A 495 -27.24 12.10 16.62
CA SER A 495 -28.14 12.85 15.73
C SER A 495 -27.51 13.18 14.37
N GLU A 496 -28.33 13.60 13.41
CA GLU A 496 -27.89 14.13 12.10
C GLU A 496 -27.01 15.39 12.26
N GLU A 497 -27.32 16.24 13.24
CA GLU A 497 -26.52 17.43 13.57
C GLU A 497 -25.11 17.05 14.07
N GLU A 498 -25.01 16.02 14.91
CA GLU A 498 -23.73 15.48 15.35
C GLU A 498 -22.96 14.83 14.20
N LYS A 499 -23.64 14.09 13.32
CA LYS A 499 -23.04 13.56 12.08
C LYS A 499 -22.41 14.67 11.26
N ALA A 500 -23.08 15.81 11.09
CA ALA A 500 -22.54 16.92 10.30
C ALA A 500 -21.22 17.47 10.90
N ARG A 501 -21.13 17.57 12.23
CA ARG A 501 -19.86 17.93 12.92
C ARG A 501 -18.78 16.87 12.71
N VAL A 502 -19.12 15.59 12.91
CA VAL A 502 -18.18 14.46 12.77
C VAL A 502 -17.64 14.34 11.34
N ASP A 503 -18.51 14.48 10.33
CA ASP A 503 -18.15 14.50 8.90
C ASP A 503 -17.17 15.63 8.58
N SER A 504 -17.37 16.83 9.14
CA SER A 504 -16.44 17.96 8.95
C SER A 504 -15.04 17.64 9.50
N GLN A 505 -14.96 17.00 10.67
CA GLN A 505 -13.69 16.63 11.30
C GLN A 505 -13.02 15.45 10.59
N LEU A 506 -13.79 14.48 10.07
CA LEU A 506 -13.24 13.41 9.23
C LEU A 506 -12.67 13.96 7.92
N LYS A 507 -13.31 14.96 7.29
CA LYS A 507 -12.76 15.65 6.12
C LYS A 507 -11.45 16.37 6.43
N ILE A 508 -11.38 17.08 7.57
CA ILE A 508 -10.16 17.74 8.06
C ILE A 508 -9.05 16.72 8.37
N LEU A 509 -9.40 15.53 8.87
CA LEU A 509 -8.46 14.46 9.20
C LEU A 509 -7.93 13.75 7.94
N VAL A 510 -8.80 13.42 6.98
CA VAL A 510 -8.46 12.67 5.76
C VAL A 510 -7.64 13.50 4.77
N ARG A 511 -7.95 14.80 4.62
CA ARG A 511 -7.29 15.69 3.65
C ARG A 511 -5.75 15.70 3.76
N PRO A 512 -5.12 15.85 4.95
CA PRO A 512 -3.66 15.77 5.09
C PRO A 512 -3.10 14.33 5.12
N LEU A 513 -3.92 13.28 5.18
CA LEU A 513 -3.44 11.90 5.06
C LEU A 513 -3.21 11.50 3.60
N TYR A 514 -4.17 11.77 2.71
CA TYR A 514 -4.10 11.38 1.30
C TYR A 514 -5.00 12.23 0.37
N SER A 515 -5.45 13.43 0.80
CA SER A 515 -6.38 14.32 0.08
C SER A 515 -7.79 13.76 -0.13
N ASN A 516 -7.95 12.74 -0.98
CA ASN A 516 -9.20 12.05 -1.30
C ASN A 516 -8.90 10.60 -1.77
N PRO A 517 -9.82 9.63 -1.58
CA PRO A 517 -9.53 8.21 -1.77
C PRO A 517 -9.64 7.75 -3.25
N PRO A 518 -8.97 6.64 -3.63
CA PRO A 518 -8.92 6.18 -5.02
C PRO A 518 -10.29 5.74 -5.56
N VAL A 519 -10.63 6.15 -6.78
CA VAL A 519 -11.99 6.00 -7.33
C VAL A 519 -12.28 4.65 -8.00
N HIS A 520 -11.29 3.91 -8.49
CA HIS A 520 -11.54 2.79 -9.41
C HIS A 520 -12.26 1.61 -8.74
N GLY A 521 -11.63 0.94 -7.78
CA GLY A 521 -12.28 -0.10 -6.99
C GLY A 521 -13.58 0.33 -6.28
N ALA A 522 -13.69 1.60 -5.87
CA ALA A 522 -14.95 2.12 -5.30
C ALA A 522 -16.08 2.19 -6.34
N ARG A 523 -15.78 2.59 -7.59
CA ARG A 523 -16.73 2.53 -8.71
C ARG A 523 -17.10 1.08 -9.06
N ILE A 524 -16.17 0.13 -8.96
CA ILE A 524 -16.43 -1.32 -9.13
C ILE A 524 -17.39 -1.82 -8.04
N ALA A 525 -17.03 -1.68 -6.77
CA ALA A 525 -17.85 -2.11 -5.63
C ALA A 525 -19.23 -1.42 -5.62
N SER A 526 -19.29 -0.12 -5.95
CA SER A 526 -20.55 0.61 -6.12
C SER A 526 -21.40 0.04 -7.25
N THR A 527 -20.80 -0.39 -8.36
CA THR A 527 -21.54 -0.99 -9.48
C THR A 527 -22.12 -2.34 -9.09
N ILE A 528 -21.37 -3.18 -8.36
CA ILE A 528 -21.85 -4.47 -7.84
C ILE A 528 -22.96 -4.30 -6.81
N LEU A 529 -22.84 -3.35 -5.87
CA LEU A 529 -23.80 -3.22 -4.77
C LEU A 529 -25.10 -2.52 -5.18
N ASN A 530 -25.08 -1.63 -6.18
CA ASN A 530 -26.26 -0.87 -6.60
C ASN A 530 -26.98 -1.47 -7.83
N ASP A 531 -26.40 -2.44 -8.54
CA ASP A 531 -27.09 -3.23 -9.56
C ASP A 531 -27.59 -4.55 -8.94
N SER A 532 -28.90 -4.81 -9.02
CA SER A 532 -29.50 -5.98 -8.35
C SER A 532 -29.04 -7.32 -8.92
N GLY A 533 -28.71 -7.38 -10.22
CA GLY A 533 -28.22 -8.59 -10.87
C GLY A 533 -26.78 -8.92 -10.46
N LEU A 534 -25.89 -7.93 -10.54
CA LEU A 534 -24.52 -8.06 -10.08
C LEU A 534 -24.44 -8.30 -8.57
N ASN A 535 -25.34 -7.70 -7.78
CA ASN A 535 -25.40 -7.94 -6.35
C ASN A 535 -25.78 -9.39 -6.04
N GLN A 536 -26.83 -9.92 -6.68
CA GLN A 536 -27.24 -11.31 -6.51
C GLN A 536 -26.15 -12.30 -6.97
N GLN A 537 -25.48 -12.00 -8.08
CA GLN A 537 -24.34 -12.78 -8.56
C GLN A 537 -23.19 -12.77 -7.55
N TRP A 538 -22.80 -11.60 -7.05
CA TRP A 538 -21.76 -11.45 -6.03
C TRP A 538 -22.09 -12.21 -4.74
N LEU A 539 -23.36 -12.18 -4.28
CA LEU A 539 -23.81 -12.94 -3.12
C LEU A 539 -23.67 -14.46 -3.34
N GLY A 540 -23.94 -14.95 -4.55
CA GLY A 540 -23.68 -16.35 -4.93
C GLY A 540 -22.18 -16.69 -4.97
N GLU A 541 -21.36 -15.80 -5.53
CA GLU A 541 -19.90 -15.98 -5.63
C GLU A 541 -19.22 -15.97 -4.24
N VAL A 542 -19.58 -15.03 -3.36
CA VAL A 542 -19.00 -14.97 -2.00
C VAL A 542 -19.44 -16.16 -1.15
N LYS A 543 -20.68 -16.64 -1.32
CA LYS A 543 -21.12 -17.92 -0.73
C LYS A 543 -20.29 -19.09 -1.25
N GLY A 544 -20.06 -19.19 -2.56
CA GLY A 544 -19.23 -20.24 -3.15
C GLY A 544 -17.78 -20.24 -2.62
N MET A 545 -17.20 -19.05 -2.37
CA MET A 545 -15.89 -18.94 -1.71
C MET A 545 -15.92 -19.45 -0.27
N ALA A 546 -16.95 -19.09 0.51
CA ALA A 546 -17.11 -19.54 1.90
C ALA A 546 -17.35 -21.06 1.98
N ASP A 547 -18.23 -21.61 1.12
CA ASP A 547 -18.52 -23.04 1.04
C ASP A 547 -17.26 -23.86 0.73
N ARG A 548 -16.38 -23.38 -0.17
CA ARG A 548 -15.08 -24.03 -0.44
C ARG A 548 -14.18 -24.07 0.81
N ILE A 549 -14.11 -22.97 1.55
CA ILE A 549 -13.31 -22.89 2.79
C ILE A 549 -13.84 -23.86 3.85
N ILE A 550 -15.16 -23.95 4.02
CA ILE A 550 -15.82 -24.92 4.91
C ILE A 550 -15.51 -26.35 4.46
N GLN A 551 -15.60 -26.63 3.16
CA GLN A 551 -15.27 -27.94 2.59
C GLN A 551 -13.80 -28.33 2.84
N MET A 552 -12.85 -27.40 2.67
CA MET A 552 -11.42 -27.66 2.92
C MET A 552 -11.13 -27.95 4.41
N ARG A 553 -11.84 -27.31 5.35
CA ARG A 553 -11.78 -27.63 6.79
C ARG A 553 -12.24 -29.05 7.07
N ALA A 554 -13.42 -29.42 6.56
CA ALA A 554 -13.98 -30.76 6.72
C ALA A 554 -13.09 -31.85 6.09
N LEU A 555 -12.55 -31.60 4.89
CA LEU A 555 -11.63 -32.54 4.23
C LEU A 555 -10.31 -32.68 4.98
N LEU A 556 -9.73 -31.59 5.52
CA LEU A 556 -8.49 -31.68 6.30
C LEU A 556 -8.67 -32.55 7.54
N LYS A 557 -9.74 -32.29 8.32
CA LYS A 557 -10.13 -33.08 9.48
C LYS A 557 -10.32 -34.57 9.12
N ALA A 558 -11.16 -34.86 8.13
CA ALA A 558 -11.47 -36.23 7.73
C ALA A 558 -10.24 -37.01 7.21
N ASN A 559 -9.28 -36.35 6.56
CA ASN A 559 -8.03 -37.01 6.16
C ASN A 559 -7.10 -37.28 7.35
N LEU A 560 -7.05 -36.40 8.36
CA LEU A 560 -6.28 -36.61 9.59
C LEU A 560 -6.84 -37.77 10.44
N GLU A 561 -8.16 -37.84 10.56
CA GLU A 561 -8.88 -38.94 11.22
C GLU A 561 -8.63 -40.27 10.48
N LYS A 562 -8.72 -40.27 9.15
CA LYS A 562 -8.44 -41.45 8.31
C LYS A 562 -7.00 -41.97 8.42
N LEU A 563 -6.03 -41.09 8.72
CA LEU A 563 -4.64 -41.47 8.98
C LEU A 563 -4.42 -42.08 10.37
N GLY A 564 -5.42 -42.02 11.26
CA GLY A 564 -5.34 -42.55 12.62
C GLY A 564 -4.72 -41.59 13.63
N SER A 565 -4.73 -40.27 13.36
CA SER A 565 -4.25 -39.26 14.32
C SER A 565 -5.02 -39.35 15.64
N LYS A 566 -4.29 -39.31 16.76
CA LYS A 566 -4.89 -39.39 18.10
C LYS A 566 -5.37 -38.04 18.65
N HIS A 567 -5.05 -36.95 17.95
CA HIS A 567 -5.48 -35.59 18.31
C HIS A 567 -6.90 -35.32 17.80
N THR A 568 -7.70 -34.60 18.57
CA THR A 568 -9.04 -34.15 18.14
C THR A 568 -8.92 -32.90 17.28
N TRP A 569 -9.34 -33.02 16.02
CA TRP A 569 -9.25 -31.95 15.01
C TRP A 569 -10.56 -31.15 14.84
N ASP A 570 -11.48 -31.25 15.80
CA ASP A 570 -12.79 -30.57 15.79
C ASP A 570 -12.67 -29.05 15.63
N HIS A 571 -11.67 -28.45 16.29
CA HIS A 571 -11.37 -27.03 16.20
C HIS A 571 -11.14 -26.53 14.75
N ILE A 572 -10.68 -27.39 13.83
CA ILE A 572 -10.54 -27.02 12.41
C ILE A 572 -11.91 -26.78 11.77
N THR A 573 -12.94 -27.53 12.16
CA THR A 573 -14.32 -27.38 11.66
C THR A 573 -15.14 -26.35 12.43
N ASP A 574 -14.83 -26.13 13.71
CA ASP A 574 -15.53 -25.14 14.55
C ASP A 574 -15.05 -23.70 14.28
N GLN A 575 -13.79 -23.54 13.87
CA GLN A 575 -13.23 -22.24 13.45
C GLN A 575 -13.78 -21.80 12.09
N ILE A 576 -14.01 -20.50 11.95
CA ILE A 576 -14.73 -19.83 10.86
C ILE A 576 -13.76 -19.02 9.96
N GLY A 577 -14.13 -18.88 8.68
CA GLY A 577 -13.44 -17.99 7.74
C GLY A 577 -12.05 -18.47 7.29
N MET A 578 -11.20 -17.54 6.85
CA MET A 578 -10.01 -17.85 6.04
C MET A 578 -8.85 -18.51 6.80
N PHE A 579 -8.78 -18.35 8.12
CA PHE A 579 -7.64 -18.78 8.94
C PHE A 579 -8.05 -19.80 9.99
N ALA A 580 -7.16 -20.73 10.30
CA ALA A 580 -7.32 -21.69 11.39
C ALA A 580 -6.08 -21.68 12.29
N TYR A 581 -6.28 -21.78 13.60
CA TYR A 581 -5.22 -22.11 14.56
C TYR A 581 -5.24 -23.62 14.79
N THR A 582 -4.14 -24.29 14.43
CA THR A 582 -4.01 -25.76 14.43
C THR A 582 -3.56 -26.36 15.76
N GLY A 583 -3.20 -25.53 16.74
CA GLY A 583 -2.53 -25.96 17.98
C GLY A 583 -1.06 -26.41 17.81
N LEU A 584 -0.54 -26.51 16.58
CA LEU A 584 0.83 -26.96 16.30
C LEU A 584 1.88 -26.01 16.91
N THR A 585 2.92 -26.60 17.50
CA THR A 585 4.04 -25.85 18.10
C THR A 585 4.94 -25.24 17.03
N ALA A 586 5.73 -24.22 17.40
CA ALA A 586 6.70 -23.59 16.50
C ALA A 586 7.71 -24.59 15.89
N ASP A 587 8.05 -25.66 16.62
CA ASP A 587 8.93 -26.73 16.15
C ASP A 587 8.22 -27.63 15.13
N GLN A 588 6.96 -28.00 15.37
CA GLN A 588 6.14 -28.74 14.39
C GLN A 588 5.91 -27.93 13.11
N MET A 589 5.64 -26.62 13.25
CA MET A 589 5.53 -25.70 12.10
C MET A 589 6.85 -25.55 11.34
N THR A 590 8.00 -25.64 12.03
CA THR A 590 9.32 -25.63 11.39
C THR A 590 9.57 -26.93 10.63
N LYS A 591 9.26 -28.11 11.21
CA LYS A 591 9.32 -29.41 10.51
C LYS A 591 8.40 -29.48 9.29
N LEU A 592 7.19 -28.94 9.37
CA LEU A 592 6.29 -28.82 8.21
C LEU A 592 6.94 -28.07 7.05
N ALA A 593 7.64 -26.97 7.33
CA ALA A 593 8.33 -26.19 6.30
C ALA A 593 9.58 -26.91 5.76
N GLU A 594 10.42 -27.46 6.64
CA GLU A 594 11.74 -28.02 6.28
C GLU A 594 11.68 -29.45 5.73
N GLU A 595 10.86 -30.33 6.31
CA GLU A 595 10.77 -31.75 5.94
C GLU A 595 9.67 -32.00 4.89
N HIS A 596 8.66 -31.12 4.79
CA HIS A 596 7.45 -31.36 4.00
C HIS A 596 7.09 -30.24 3.00
N SER A 597 7.85 -29.13 2.95
CA SER A 597 7.56 -27.96 2.08
C SER A 597 6.15 -27.37 2.31
N VAL A 598 5.67 -27.36 3.55
CA VAL A 598 4.39 -26.78 3.96
C VAL A 598 4.65 -25.50 4.75
N TYR A 599 4.40 -24.36 4.11
CA TYR A 599 4.81 -23.04 4.60
C TYR A 599 3.65 -22.30 5.27
N ALA A 600 3.73 -22.07 6.58
CA ALA A 600 2.80 -21.24 7.35
C ALA A 600 3.53 -20.50 8.48
N THR A 601 2.82 -19.75 9.34
CA THR A 601 3.45 -19.00 10.45
C THR A 601 3.75 -19.90 11.64
N LYS A 602 4.82 -19.57 12.39
CA LYS A 602 5.31 -20.35 13.55
C LYS A 602 4.37 -20.36 14.76
N ASP A 603 3.27 -19.62 14.72
CA ASP A 603 2.22 -19.55 15.75
C ASP A 603 1.10 -20.61 15.56
N GLY A 604 1.25 -21.52 14.59
CA GLY A 604 0.26 -22.56 14.29
C GLY A 604 -0.89 -22.09 13.39
N ARG A 605 -0.86 -20.84 12.91
CA ARG A 605 -1.88 -20.32 11.98
C ARG A 605 -1.66 -20.83 10.56
N ILE A 606 -2.71 -21.42 10.00
CA ILE A 606 -2.79 -21.75 8.57
C ILE A 606 -3.87 -20.92 7.87
N SER A 607 -3.62 -20.58 6.61
CA SER A 607 -4.63 -20.05 5.69
C SER A 607 -5.30 -21.21 4.97
N VAL A 608 -6.57 -21.48 5.32
CA VAL A 608 -7.39 -22.53 4.70
C VAL A 608 -7.57 -22.26 3.20
N ALA A 609 -7.49 -20.99 2.77
CA ALA A 609 -7.50 -20.62 1.36
C ALA A 609 -6.34 -21.23 0.54
N GLY A 610 -5.22 -21.62 1.17
CA GLY A 610 -4.12 -22.32 0.49
C GLY A 610 -4.34 -23.83 0.31
N ILE A 611 -5.39 -24.38 0.90
CA ILE A 611 -5.76 -25.80 0.80
C ILE A 611 -6.61 -25.99 -0.48
N THR A 612 -6.39 -27.09 -1.19
CA THR A 612 -7.13 -27.49 -2.40
C THR A 612 -7.52 -28.96 -2.32
N SER A 613 -8.51 -29.40 -3.11
CA SER A 613 -8.86 -30.82 -3.22
C SER A 613 -7.67 -31.72 -3.58
N GLU A 614 -6.74 -31.21 -4.41
CA GLU A 614 -5.50 -31.92 -4.79
C GLU A 614 -4.47 -32.00 -3.65
N ASN A 615 -4.38 -30.99 -2.79
CA ASN A 615 -3.29 -30.89 -1.80
C ASN A 615 -3.68 -31.31 -0.37
N VAL A 616 -4.98 -31.36 -0.05
CA VAL A 616 -5.47 -31.59 1.33
C VAL A 616 -5.04 -32.94 1.92
N GLY A 617 -5.02 -34.00 1.12
CA GLY A 617 -4.53 -35.31 1.57
C GLY A 617 -3.05 -35.29 1.95
N ARG A 618 -2.20 -34.70 1.10
CA ARG A 618 -0.77 -34.52 1.38
C ARG A 618 -0.52 -33.60 2.59
N LEU A 619 -1.35 -32.58 2.78
CA LEU A 619 -1.29 -31.71 3.95
C LEU A 619 -1.60 -32.49 5.23
N ALA A 620 -2.65 -33.31 5.23
CA ALA A 620 -2.98 -34.18 6.35
C ALA A 620 -1.85 -35.19 6.66
N GLU A 621 -1.25 -35.81 5.64
CA GLU A 621 -0.07 -36.68 5.81
C GLU A 621 1.12 -35.95 6.44
N ALA A 622 1.37 -34.70 6.06
CA ALA A 622 2.46 -33.88 6.58
C ALA A 622 2.22 -33.49 8.05
N ILE A 623 0.99 -33.10 8.39
CA ILE A 623 0.60 -32.77 9.77
C ILE A 623 0.69 -34.02 10.65
N TYR A 624 0.11 -35.14 10.22
CA TYR A 624 0.15 -36.40 10.96
C TYR A 624 1.58 -36.86 11.28
N LYS A 625 2.51 -36.74 10.32
CA LYS A 625 3.93 -37.08 10.53
C LYS A 625 4.63 -36.25 11.61
N VAL A 626 4.17 -35.03 11.87
CA VAL A 626 4.74 -34.16 12.93
C VAL A 626 3.93 -34.15 14.23
N THR A 627 2.76 -34.81 14.28
CA THR A 627 1.88 -34.85 15.47
C THR A 627 1.67 -36.23 16.10
N GLY A 628 1.61 -37.29 15.29
CA GLY A 628 0.95 -38.55 15.67
C GLY A 628 -0.57 -38.45 15.74
#